data_AF-A0A813RLQ6-F1
#
_entry.id   AF-A0A813RLQ6-F1
#
_cell.length_a   1.000
_cell.length_b   1.000
_cell.length_c   1.000
_cell.angle_alpha   90.00
_cell.angle_beta   90.00
_cell.angle_gamma   90.00
#
_symmetry.space_group_name_H-M   'P 1'
#
loop_
_entity.id
_entity.type
_entity.pdbx_description
1 polymer ?
#
loop_
_entity_poly.entity_id
_entity_poly.type
_entity_poly.pdbx_seq_one_letter_code
_entity_poly.pdbx_strand_id
1 'polypeptide(L)'
;MKPCILTMGLDQTLIDEVLQGIISNPVVDLPVKTSESNENLTFHDWVIDTKYYTCDVQFCVVKQKLLVEQDIADATEVILLLLDPNNLNTLAKADSWLPFLSVIDCETKCLVCQNIDSFSEINRSDAQKWCDEHNFELLELEKKNETDEDSEEEMDDRSIKDVYGTQRIIQTLQLHSWPDMVMKG
;
A
#
# COMPACT_ATOMS: atom_id res chain seq x y z
N MET A 1 2.27 15.09 -14.88
CA MET A 1 2.95 14.45 -13.74
C MET A 1 2.99 12.94 -14.02
N LYS A 2 3.93 12.17 -13.46
CA LYS A 2 3.85 10.70 -13.58
C LYS A 2 2.65 10.20 -12.78
N PRO A 3 2.07 9.04 -13.14
CA PRO A 3 1.06 8.38 -12.31
C PRO A 3 1.60 8.13 -10.90
N CYS A 4 0.79 8.43 -9.90
CA CYS A 4 1.22 8.57 -8.52
C CYS A 4 0.55 7.55 -7.60
N ILE A 5 1.35 7.00 -6.69
CA ILE A 5 0.92 6.18 -5.56
C ILE A 5 0.97 7.08 -4.32
N LEU A 6 -0.19 7.56 -3.88
CA LEU A 6 -0.28 8.41 -2.72
C LEU A 6 -0.19 7.56 -1.45
N THR A 7 0.91 7.70 -0.73
CA THR A 7 1.24 6.92 0.46
C THR A 7 1.18 7.81 1.68
N MET A 8 0.41 7.39 2.68
CA MET A 8 0.26 8.12 3.93
C MET A 8 0.08 7.15 5.08
N GLY A 9 0.30 7.64 6.29
CA GLY A 9 0.15 6.82 7.47
C GLY A 9 0.45 7.62 8.72
N LEU A 10 0.29 6.94 9.84
CA LEU A 10 0.47 7.53 11.17
C LEU A 10 1.87 7.28 11.72
N ASP A 11 2.55 6.28 11.16
CA ASP A 11 3.88 5.84 11.54
C ASP A 11 4.82 5.97 10.34
N GLN A 12 5.75 6.92 10.44
CA GLN A 12 6.74 7.14 9.40
C GLN A 12 7.71 5.96 9.26
N THR A 13 8.00 5.25 10.35
CA THR A 13 8.87 4.08 10.32
C THR A 13 8.24 2.96 9.51
N LEU A 14 6.95 2.71 9.71
CA LEU A 14 6.21 1.72 8.91
C LEU A 14 6.16 2.10 7.41
N ILE A 15 5.96 3.38 7.10
CA ILE A 15 6.01 3.89 5.72
C ILE A 15 7.38 3.64 5.11
N ASP A 16 8.45 4.00 5.82
CA ASP A 16 9.81 3.86 5.34
C ASP A 16 10.17 2.36 5.13
N GLU A 17 9.74 1.48 6.03
CA GLU A 17 9.92 0.03 5.92
C GLU A 17 9.19 -0.56 4.71
N VAL A 18 7.93 -0.18 4.49
CA VAL A 18 7.15 -0.64 3.34
C VAL A 18 7.76 -0.12 2.03
N LEU A 19 8.10 1.17 1.97
CA LEU A 19 8.74 1.74 0.78
C LEU A 19 10.09 1.08 0.53
N GLN A 20 10.92 0.90 1.56
CA GLN A 20 12.19 0.20 1.43
C GLN A 20 11.99 -1.24 0.96
N GLY A 21 11.00 -1.96 1.48
CA GLY A 21 10.71 -3.34 1.09
C GLY A 21 10.08 -3.48 -0.30
N ILE A 22 9.44 -2.44 -0.85
CA ILE A 22 8.97 -2.39 -2.24
C ILE A 22 10.13 -2.04 -3.18
N ILE A 23 10.87 -1.00 -2.83
CA ILE A 23 11.89 -0.38 -3.68
C ILE A 23 13.19 -1.19 -3.69
N SER A 24 13.60 -1.74 -2.54
CA SER A 24 14.82 -2.56 -2.39
C SER A 24 14.58 -4.04 -2.66
N ASN A 25 13.40 -4.41 -3.15
CA ASN A 25 13.07 -5.80 -3.45
C ASN A 25 14.00 -6.29 -4.58
N PRO A 26 14.86 -7.30 -4.35
CA PRO A 26 15.87 -7.75 -5.32
C PRO A 26 15.28 -8.34 -6.62
N VAL A 27 13.95 -8.50 -6.70
CA VAL A 27 13.24 -8.87 -7.93
C VAL A 27 13.13 -7.67 -8.89
N VAL A 28 13.25 -6.44 -8.38
CA VAL A 28 13.11 -5.19 -9.13
C VAL A 28 14.41 -4.40 -8.98
N ASP A 29 15.38 -4.70 -9.84
CA ASP A 29 16.71 -4.07 -9.83
C ASP A 29 16.62 -2.67 -10.44
N LEU A 30 16.28 -1.66 -9.63
CA LEU A 30 16.12 -0.29 -10.11
C LEU A 30 16.72 0.77 -9.16
N PRO A 31 17.40 1.79 -9.70
CA PRO A 31 17.99 2.86 -8.91
C PRO A 31 16.90 3.82 -8.41
N VAL A 32 16.79 3.94 -7.09
CA VAL A 32 15.96 4.95 -6.43
C VAL A 32 16.51 6.34 -6.75
N LYS A 33 15.65 7.21 -7.28
CA LYS A 33 15.91 8.65 -7.28
C LYS A 33 14.85 9.33 -6.44
N THR A 34 15.28 9.92 -5.33
CA THR A 34 14.47 10.90 -4.60
C THR A 34 14.51 12.18 -5.41
N SER A 35 13.46 12.41 -6.19
CA SER A 35 13.49 13.41 -7.27
C SER A 35 13.25 14.82 -6.74
N GLU A 36 12.28 14.99 -5.82
CA GLU A 36 11.99 16.25 -5.15
C GLU A 36 11.44 15.96 -3.75
N SER A 37 11.81 16.77 -2.76
CA SER A 37 11.23 16.70 -1.42
C SER A 37 11.02 18.12 -0.89
N ASN A 38 9.86 18.34 -0.30
CA ASN A 38 9.60 19.53 0.50
C ASN A 38 9.37 19.11 1.96
N GLU A 39 9.07 20.05 2.84
CA GLU A 39 8.86 19.75 4.27
C GLU A 39 7.70 18.77 4.51
N ASN A 40 6.77 18.66 3.56
CA ASN A 40 5.50 17.95 3.73
C ASN A 40 5.36 16.70 2.85
N LEU A 41 6.05 16.66 1.71
CA LEU A 41 5.96 15.60 0.71
C LEU A 41 7.35 15.07 0.36
N THR A 42 7.46 13.75 0.23
CA THR A 42 8.63 13.11 -0.38
C THR A 42 8.20 12.32 -1.60
N PHE A 43 8.93 12.47 -2.70
CA PHE A 43 8.69 11.70 -3.92
C PHE A 43 9.76 10.64 -4.13
N HIS A 44 9.35 9.41 -4.46
CA HIS A 44 10.24 8.31 -4.85
C HIS A 44 9.84 7.77 -6.21
N ASP A 45 10.74 7.90 -7.20
CA ASP A 45 10.52 7.28 -8.50
C ASP A 45 10.63 5.76 -8.41
N TRP A 46 9.71 5.06 -9.07
CA TRP A 46 9.72 3.61 -9.18
C TRP A 46 9.26 3.20 -10.58
N VAL A 47 9.77 2.08 -11.11
CA VAL A 47 9.31 1.54 -12.38
C VAL A 47 8.65 0.21 -12.12
N ILE A 48 7.40 0.10 -12.54
CA ILE A 48 6.69 -1.16 -12.59
C ILE A 48 7.16 -1.87 -13.83
N ASP A 49 7.89 -2.97 -13.65
CA ASP A 49 8.37 -3.80 -14.74
C ASP A 49 7.76 -5.21 -14.63
N THR A 50 6.81 -5.52 -15.50
CA THR A 50 6.17 -6.83 -15.57
C THR A 50 6.57 -7.57 -16.84
N LYS A 51 6.13 -8.83 -16.99
CA LYS A 51 6.29 -9.57 -18.25
C LYS A 51 5.45 -9.01 -19.40
N TYR A 52 4.45 -8.17 -19.12
CA TYR A 52 3.50 -7.67 -20.11
C TYR A 52 3.67 -6.18 -20.42
N TYR A 53 4.14 -5.38 -19.47
CA TYR A 53 4.28 -3.94 -19.62
C TYR A 53 5.35 -3.36 -18.71
N THR A 54 5.79 -2.15 -19.02
CA THR A 54 6.57 -1.28 -18.13
C THR A 54 5.82 0.03 -17.89
N CYS A 55 5.87 0.59 -16.69
CA CYS A 55 5.30 1.90 -16.38
C CYS A 55 6.18 2.65 -15.37
N ASP A 56 6.52 3.89 -15.69
CA ASP A 56 7.15 4.80 -14.73
C ASP A 56 6.09 5.38 -13.79
N VAL A 57 6.25 5.15 -12.49
CA VAL A 57 5.34 5.66 -11.45
C VAL A 57 6.12 6.39 -10.36
N GLN A 58 5.41 7.05 -9.47
CA GLN A 58 6.02 7.76 -8.36
C GLN A 58 5.25 7.58 -7.07
N PHE A 59 5.92 7.17 -6.00
CA PHE A 59 5.34 7.25 -4.65
C PHE A 59 5.38 8.70 -4.18
N CYS A 60 4.24 9.23 -3.74
CA CYS A 60 4.15 10.49 -3.03
C CYS A 60 3.83 10.22 -1.56
N VAL A 61 4.79 10.49 -0.69
CA VAL A 61 4.67 10.26 0.76
C VAL A 61 4.20 11.54 1.44
N VAL A 62 3.02 11.49 2.04
CA VAL A 62 2.42 12.61 2.77
C VAL A 62 2.82 12.57 4.24
N LYS A 63 3.70 13.47 4.66
CA LYS A 63 4.17 13.56 6.07
C LYS A 63 3.19 14.26 6.99
N GLN A 64 2.39 15.18 6.44
CA GLN A 64 1.40 15.95 7.19
C GLN A 64 0.11 16.08 6.38
N LYS A 65 -1.04 16.05 7.07
CA LYS A 65 -2.37 16.32 6.51
C LYS A 65 -2.48 17.78 6.09
N LEU A 66 -2.01 18.07 4.90
CA LEU A 66 -2.09 19.37 4.25
C LEU A 66 -2.88 19.22 2.95
N LEU A 67 -3.33 20.33 2.36
CA LEU A 67 -3.95 20.26 1.04
C LEU A 67 -2.97 19.64 0.05
N VAL A 68 -3.36 18.52 -0.54
CA VAL A 68 -2.72 17.97 -1.72
C VAL A 68 -2.96 18.95 -2.86
N GLU A 69 -1.87 19.34 -3.52
CA GLU A 69 -1.96 20.17 -4.72
C GLU A 69 -2.79 19.45 -5.77
N GLN A 70 -3.59 20.20 -6.53
CA GLN A 70 -4.50 19.62 -7.52
C GLN A 70 -3.77 18.70 -8.52
N ASP A 71 -2.56 19.09 -8.91
CA ASP A 71 -1.72 18.29 -9.82
C ASP A 71 -1.39 16.90 -9.26
N ILE A 72 -1.24 16.76 -7.94
CA ILE A 72 -0.97 15.47 -7.29
C ILE A 72 -2.27 14.67 -7.15
N ALA A 73 -3.39 15.33 -6.81
CA ALA A 73 -4.70 14.67 -6.74
C ALA A 73 -5.07 14.07 -8.10
N ASP A 74 -4.93 14.84 -9.17
CA ASP A 74 -5.25 14.42 -10.55
C ASP A 74 -4.30 13.33 -11.07
N ALA A 75 -3.09 13.22 -10.52
CA ALA A 75 -2.13 12.18 -10.89
C ALA A 75 -2.20 10.93 -10.00
N THR A 76 -2.99 10.93 -8.92
CA THR A 76 -3.04 9.82 -7.97
C THR A 76 -3.93 8.71 -8.51
N GLU A 77 -3.33 7.55 -8.78
CA GLU A 77 -4.03 6.35 -9.30
C GLU A 77 -4.29 5.30 -8.21
N VAL A 78 -3.45 5.29 -7.18
CA VAL A 78 -3.52 4.34 -6.07
C VAL A 78 -3.28 5.05 -4.74
N ILE A 79 -4.08 4.74 -3.72
CA ILE A 79 -3.90 5.22 -2.34
C ILE A 79 -3.45 4.08 -1.44
N LEU A 80 -2.35 4.28 -0.72
CA LEU A 80 -1.88 3.39 0.35
C LEU A 80 -2.01 4.13 1.69
N LEU A 81 -2.93 3.69 2.54
CA LEU A 81 -3.10 4.18 3.91
C LEU A 81 -2.51 3.17 4.88
N LEU A 82 -1.34 3.48 5.44
CA LEU A 82 -0.62 2.62 6.37
C LEU A 82 -1.05 2.93 7.81
N LEU A 83 -1.37 1.86 8.54
CA LEU A 83 -1.69 1.92 9.96
C LEU A 83 -0.96 0.84 10.73
N ASP A 84 -0.66 1.16 11.98
CA ASP A 84 -0.24 0.19 12.97
C ASP A 84 -1.48 -0.27 13.76
N PRO A 85 -1.82 -1.57 13.75
CA PRO A 85 -3.02 -2.09 14.40
C PRO A 85 -2.89 -2.13 15.93
N ASN A 86 -1.68 -1.98 16.48
CA ASN A 86 -1.43 -1.91 17.92
C ASN A 86 -1.62 -0.50 18.48
N ASN A 87 -1.71 0.50 17.61
CA ASN A 87 -1.87 1.88 18.02
C ASN A 87 -3.27 2.17 18.53
N LEU A 88 -3.36 2.84 19.69
CA LEU A 88 -4.64 3.25 20.27
C LEU A 88 -5.46 4.09 19.27
N ASN A 89 -6.74 3.78 19.13
CA ASN A 89 -7.69 4.45 18.23
C ASN A 89 -7.23 4.46 16.76
N THR A 90 -6.53 3.42 16.28
CA THR A 90 -5.96 3.39 14.93
C THR A 90 -6.99 3.63 13.81
N LEU A 91 -8.19 3.05 13.90
CA LEU A 91 -9.26 3.28 12.91
C LEU A 91 -9.81 4.71 12.95
N ALA A 92 -9.97 5.31 14.12
CA ALA A 92 -10.37 6.72 14.22
C ALA A 92 -9.29 7.66 13.63
N LYS A 93 -8.02 7.27 13.74
CA LYS A 93 -6.92 7.99 13.08
C LYS A 93 -6.96 7.78 11.56
N ALA A 94 -7.34 6.59 11.07
CA ALA A 94 -7.60 6.35 9.65
C ALA A 94 -8.78 7.20 9.14
N ASP A 95 -9.89 7.29 9.89
CA ASP A 95 -11.05 8.14 9.56
C ASP A 95 -10.66 9.59 9.32
N SER A 96 -9.73 10.10 10.12
CA SER A 96 -9.27 11.48 9.98
C SER A 96 -8.44 11.76 8.71
N TRP A 97 -8.18 10.75 7.87
CA TRP A 97 -7.67 10.91 6.50
C TRP A 97 -8.78 10.94 5.44
N LEU A 98 -9.99 10.43 5.74
CA LEU A 98 -11.07 10.33 4.75
C LEU A 98 -11.49 11.68 4.13
N PRO A 99 -11.63 12.80 4.88
CA PRO A 99 -11.96 14.08 4.26
C PRO A 99 -10.91 14.51 3.24
N PHE A 100 -9.65 14.24 3.53
CA PHE A 100 -8.53 14.53 2.64
C PHE A 100 -8.51 13.61 1.41
N LEU A 101 -8.88 12.34 1.55
CA LEU A 101 -8.96 11.39 0.44
C LEU A 101 -10.21 11.58 -0.44
N SER A 102 -11.24 12.25 0.07
CA SER A 102 -12.50 12.43 -0.66
C SER A 102 -12.41 13.33 -1.90
N VAL A 103 -11.36 14.15 -1.99
CA VAL A 103 -11.12 15.03 -3.15
C VAL A 103 -10.28 14.36 -4.24
N ILE A 104 -9.80 13.14 -4.00
CA ILE A 104 -8.97 12.37 -4.93
C ILE A 104 -9.85 11.29 -5.55
N ASP A 105 -9.99 11.33 -6.87
CA ASP A 105 -10.69 10.30 -7.63
C ASP A 105 -9.71 9.18 -7.96
N CYS A 106 -9.79 8.10 -7.19
CA CYS A 106 -8.86 6.98 -7.26
C CYS A 106 -9.63 5.69 -7.01
N GLU A 107 -9.55 4.74 -7.95
CA GLU A 107 -10.29 3.48 -7.88
C GLU A 107 -9.65 2.48 -6.91
N THR A 108 -8.32 2.47 -6.79
CA THR A 108 -7.60 1.48 -5.96
C THR A 108 -7.15 2.11 -4.65
N LYS A 109 -7.74 1.69 -3.52
CA LYS A 109 -7.37 2.16 -2.19
C LYS A 109 -7.04 0.96 -1.31
N CYS A 110 -5.91 1.00 -0.62
CA CYS A 110 -5.45 -0.10 0.23
C CYS A 110 -5.19 0.39 1.65
N LEU A 111 -5.77 -0.32 2.62
CA LEU A 111 -5.46 -0.17 4.03
C LEU A 111 -4.36 -1.17 4.36
N VAL A 112 -3.16 -0.68 4.65
CA VAL A 112 -1.97 -1.51 4.83
C VAL A 112 -1.61 -1.57 6.31
N CYS A 113 -1.36 -2.75 6.85
CA CYS A 113 -0.93 -2.93 8.24
C CYS A 113 0.05 -4.11 8.36
N GLN A 114 0.86 -4.15 9.44
CA GLN A 114 1.82 -5.25 9.63
C GLN A 114 1.12 -6.60 9.81
N ASN A 115 0.43 -6.79 10.93
CA ASN A 115 -0.33 -7.99 11.25
C ASN A 115 -1.42 -7.62 12.25
N ILE A 116 -2.63 -8.15 12.09
CA ILE A 116 -3.69 -7.98 13.09
C ILE A 116 -3.82 -9.26 13.91
N ASP A 117 -3.26 -9.23 15.12
CA ASP A 117 -3.25 -10.37 16.05
C ASP A 117 -4.18 -10.16 17.26
N SER A 118 -4.14 -11.08 18.22
CA SER A 118 -4.96 -11.03 19.44
C SER A 118 -4.53 -9.95 20.44
N PHE A 119 -3.35 -9.34 20.26
CA PHE A 119 -2.84 -8.26 21.10
C PHE A 119 -3.06 -6.87 20.48
N SER A 120 -3.45 -6.83 19.22
CA SER A 120 -3.80 -5.60 18.48
C SER A 120 -5.01 -4.90 19.10
N GLU A 121 -5.04 -3.57 18.96
CA GLU A 121 -6.15 -2.74 19.45
C GLU A 121 -7.46 -3.03 18.71
N ILE A 122 -7.34 -3.43 17.44
CA ILE A 122 -8.45 -3.82 16.59
C ILE A 122 -8.30 -5.27 16.17
N ASN A 123 -9.41 -5.95 15.91
CA ASN A 123 -9.39 -7.27 15.28
C ASN A 123 -9.55 -7.14 13.76
N ARG A 124 -9.25 -8.23 13.05
CA ARG A 124 -9.34 -8.28 11.58
C ARG A 124 -10.76 -8.01 11.05
N SER A 125 -11.79 -8.39 11.80
CA SER A 125 -13.18 -8.14 11.39
C SER A 125 -13.51 -6.65 11.41
N ASP A 126 -13.01 -5.91 12.40
CA ASP A 126 -13.21 -4.47 12.49
C ASP A 126 -12.46 -3.72 11.38
N ALA A 127 -11.22 -4.12 11.10
CA ALA A 127 -10.44 -3.57 9.98
C ALA A 127 -11.11 -3.87 8.63
N GLN A 128 -11.54 -5.10 8.39
CA GLN A 128 -12.23 -5.47 7.14
C GLN A 128 -13.54 -4.71 6.98
N LYS A 129 -14.33 -4.58 8.05
CA LYS A 129 -15.57 -3.80 8.02
C LYS A 129 -15.30 -2.35 7.66
N TRP A 130 -14.28 -1.74 8.26
CA TRP A 130 -13.86 -0.37 7.93
C TRP A 130 -13.46 -0.25 6.45
N CYS A 131 -12.70 -1.22 5.94
CA CYS A 131 -12.31 -1.29 4.54
C CYS A 131 -13.53 -1.35 3.60
N ASP A 132 -14.49 -2.23 3.89
CA ASP A 132 -15.71 -2.38 3.10
C ASP A 132 -16.56 -1.09 3.11
N GLU A 133 -16.67 -0.42 4.26
CA GLU A 133 -17.42 0.83 4.41
C GLU A 133 -16.81 2.01 3.63
N HIS A 134 -15.49 2.00 3.42
CA HIS A 134 -14.75 3.10 2.78
C HIS A 134 -14.16 2.76 1.40
N ASN A 135 -14.47 1.58 0.86
CA ASN A 135 -13.93 1.04 -0.40
C ASN A 135 -12.40 0.92 -0.41
N PHE A 136 -11.83 0.38 0.66
CA PHE A 136 -10.42 -0.01 0.72
C PHE A 136 -10.28 -1.52 0.65
N GLU A 137 -9.16 -2.01 0.11
CA GLU A 137 -8.70 -3.39 0.26
C GLU A 137 -7.80 -3.49 1.50
N LEU A 138 -8.04 -4.46 2.39
CA LEU A 138 -7.17 -4.72 3.53
C LEU A 138 -5.94 -5.54 3.08
N LEU A 139 -4.74 -5.01 3.31
CA LEU A 139 -3.47 -5.65 3.04
C LEU A 139 -2.65 -5.83 4.33
N GLU A 140 -2.49 -7.08 4.76
CA GLU A 140 -1.64 -7.46 5.91
C GLU A 140 -0.24 -7.86 5.40
N LEU A 141 0.81 -7.28 5.97
CA LEU A 141 2.19 -7.51 5.54
C LEU A 141 2.78 -8.82 6.11
N GLU A 142 2.29 -9.33 7.22
CA GLU A 142 2.79 -10.58 7.79
C GLU A 142 1.68 -11.63 7.83
N LYS A 143 2.08 -12.90 7.79
CA LYS A 143 1.16 -14.02 7.90
C LYS A 143 0.71 -14.14 9.36
N LYS A 144 -0.57 -14.42 9.59
CA LYS A 144 -1.06 -14.89 10.90
C LYS A 144 -0.22 -16.11 11.31
N ASN A 145 0.46 -16.05 12.46
CA ASN A 145 1.18 -17.21 12.98
C ASN A 145 0.19 -18.38 13.13
N GLU A 146 0.33 -19.40 12.28
CA GLU A 146 -0.42 -20.67 12.34
C GLU A 146 0.09 -21.50 13.53
N THR A 147 -0.10 -21.01 14.75
CA THR A 147 0.16 -21.78 15.98
C THR A 147 -1.11 -22.22 16.69
N ASP A 148 -2.27 -22.09 16.05
CA ASP A 148 -3.47 -22.77 16.53
C ASP A 148 -3.49 -24.16 15.89
N GLU A 149 -3.15 -25.15 16.71
CA GLU A 149 -3.23 -26.59 16.47
C GLU A 149 -4.51 -26.99 15.70
N ASP A 150 -4.36 -27.86 14.70
CA ASP A 150 -5.40 -28.51 13.87
C ASP A 150 -5.69 -27.92 12.47
N SER A 151 -4.80 -28.24 11.51
CA SER A 151 -5.23 -28.82 10.22
C SER A 151 -4.03 -29.36 9.45
N GLU A 152 -3.67 -30.62 9.73
CA GLU A 152 -2.96 -31.47 8.77
C GLU A 152 -3.94 -31.82 7.63
N GLU A 153 -3.91 -31.10 6.51
CA GLU A 153 -4.38 -31.65 5.23
C GLU A 153 -3.36 -31.33 4.14
N GLU A 154 -2.63 -32.38 3.71
CA GLU A 154 -1.99 -32.38 2.41
C GLU A 154 -3.05 -32.17 1.33
N MET A 155 -3.05 -31.01 0.65
CA MET A 155 -3.88 -30.81 -0.53
C MET A 155 -3.14 -30.04 -1.64
N ASP A 156 -2.58 -30.84 -2.53
CA ASP A 156 -2.51 -30.69 -3.98
C ASP A 156 -1.69 -29.55 -4.64
N ASP A 157 -0.97 -29.98 -5.67
CA ASP A 157 -0.16 -29.23 -6.62
C ASP A 157 -1.01 -28.18 -7.37
N ARG A 158 -1.13 -26.96 -6.80
CA ARG A 158 -1.36 -25.64 -7.45
C ARG A 158 -1.74 -24.49 -6.50
N SER A 159 -1.43 -24.54 -5.21
CA SER A 159 -1.63 -23.37 -4.35
C SER A 159 -0.66 -22.25 -4.76
N ILE A 160 -1.24 -21.16 -5.25
CA ILE A 160 -0.62 -19.83 -5.24
C ILE A 160 -0.11 -19.68 -3.80
N LYS A 161 1.22 -19.70 -3.59
CA LYS A 161 1.79 -19.38 -2.29
C LYS A 161 1.20 -18.04 -1.90
N ASP A 162 0.43 -17.97 -0.82
CA ASP A 162 -0.11 -16.70 -0.35
C ASP A 162 1.06 -15.71 -0.24
N VAL A 163 1.03 -14.70 -1.09
CA VAL A 163 2.11 -13.72 -1.18
C VAL A 163 1.82 -12.68 -0.11
N TYR A 164 2.51 -12.79 1.02
CA TYR A 164 2.47 -11.83 2.13
C TYR A 164 3.56 -10.75 1.96
N GLY A 165 3.50 -9.69 2.76
CA GLY A 165 4.51 -8.64 2.81
C GLY A 165 4.37 -7.58 1.74
N THR A 166 5.45 -6.85 1.50
CA THR A 166 5.52 -5.83 0.44
C THR A 166 5.25 -6.42 -0.95
N GLN A 167 5.40 -7.74 -1.13
CA GLN A 167 5.05 -8.41 -2.37
C GLN A 167 3.54 -8.36 -2.67
N ARG A 168 2.67 -8.36 -1.66
CA ARG A 168 1.22 -8.22 -1.88
C ARG A 168 0.88 -6.82 -2.43
N ILE A 169 1.55 -5.80 -1.90
CA ILE A 169 1.43 -4.43 -2.40
C ILE A 169 1.94 -4.38 -3.85
N ILE A 170 3.12 -4.94 -4.13
CA ILE A 170 3.67 -4.99 -5.50
C ILE A 170 2.69 -5.67 -6.47
N GLN A 171 2.08 -6.79 -6.09
CA GLN A 171 1.09 -7.47 -6.94
C GLN A 171 -0.13 -6.59 -7.23
N THR A 172 -0.64 -5.92 -6.20
CA THR A 172 -1.77 -4.99 -6.34
C THR A 172 -1.41 -3.87 -7.32
N LEU A 173 -0.22 -3.26 -7.17
CA LEU A 173 0.29 -2.23 -8.07
C LEU A 173 0.54 -2.76 -9.50
N GLN A 174 1.00 -4.00 -9.66
CA GLN A 174 1.22 -4.62 -10.97
C GLN A 174 -0.08 -4.99 -11.70
N LEU A 175 -1.16 -5.25 -10.97
CA LEU A 175 -2.48 -5.56 -11.53
C LEU A 175 -3.30 -4.31 -11.85
N HIS A 176 -2.91 -3.16 -11.29
CA HIS A 176 -3.52 -1.88 -11.58
C HIS A 176 -3.28 -1.46 -13.05
N SER A 177 -4.29 -0.83 -13.66
CA SER A 177 -4.25 -0.39 -15.06
C SER A 177 -3.74 1.04 -15.16
N TRP A 178 -2.42 1.20 -15.22
CA TRP A 178 -1.76 2.50 -15.28
C TRP A 178 -2.00 3.24 -16.60
N PRO A 179 -2.22 4.57 -16.59
CA PRO A 179 -2.50 5.33 -17.82
C PRO A 179 -1.30 5.42 -18.77
N ASP A 180 -0.07 5.38 -18.25
CA ASP A 180 1.19 5.53 -19.02
C ASP A 180 1.93 4.19 -19.25
N MET A 181 1.23 3.05 -19.16
CA MET A 181 1.86 1.74 -19.36
C MET A 181 2.29 1.52 -20.82
N VAL A 182 3.51 1.00 -20.99
CA VAL A 182 4.08 0.61 -22.29
C VAL A 182 4.09 -0.91 -22.39
N MET A 183 3.27 -1.47 -23.28
CA MET A 183 3.19 -2.91 -23.49
C MET A 183 4.48 -3.49 -24.07
N LYS A 184 4.93 -4.61 -23.53
CA LYS A 184 6.03 -5.41 -24.07
C LYS A 184 5.52 -6.31 -25.18
N GLY A 185 6.26 -6.34 -26.29
CA GLY A 185 6.03 -7.24 -27.43
C GLY A 185 6.78 -8.56 -27.30
#